data_AF-A0AAP8GFK5-F1
#
_entry.id   AF-A0AAP8GFK5-F1
#
_cell.length_a   1.000
_cell.length_b   1.000
_cell.length_c   1.000
_cell.angle_alpha   90.00
_cell.angle_beta   90.00
_cell.angle_gamma   90.00
#
_symmetry.space_group_name_H-M   'P 1'
#
loop_
_entity.id
_entity.type
_entity.pdbx_description
1 polymer ?
#
loop_
_entity_poly.entity_id
_entity_poly.type
_entity_poly.pdbx_seq_one_letter_code
_entity_poly.pdbx_strand_id
1 'polypeptide(L)'
;KLKGVASAAGISALLGITEPAMFGVNLKLRYPFIGAIVGSGIGSAYIAFFKVKAIALGTAGLPGFISINPVHAGWLHYFVGMTISFIIAITVTLILSKRKANKEVVE
;
A
#
# COMPACT_ATOMS: atom_id res chain seq x y z
N LYS A 1 -19.37 -7.98 8.60
CA LYS A 1 -18.53 -9.04 7.97
C LYS A 1 -17.35 -8.45 7.20
N LEU A 2 -17.54 -7.65 6.14
CA LEU A 2 -16.43 -7.09 5.34
C LEU A 2 -15.43 -6.23 6.13
N LYS A 3 -15.90 -5.41 7.09
CA LYS A 3 -15.04 -4.59 7.95
C LYS A 3 -14.04 -5.42 8.79
N GLY A 4 -14.49 -6.56 9.34
CA GLY A 4 -13.64 -7.45 10.14
C GLY A 4 -12.62 -8.21 9.29
N VAL A 5 -13.01 -8.59 8.06
CA VAL A 5 -12.06 -9.17 7.09
C VAL A 5 -11.02 -8.14 6.68
N ALA A 6 -11.43 -6.90 6.42
CA ALA A 6 -10.54 -5.81 6.03
C ALA A 6 -9.50 -5.47 7.12
N SER A 7 -9.90 -5.45 8.40
CA SER A 7 -8.95 -5.19 9.49
C SER A 7 -7.92 -6.30 9.64
N ALA A 8 -8.35 -7.57 9.64
CA ALA A 8 -7.44 -8.71 9.76
C ALA A 8 -6.51 -8.83 8.53
N ALA A 9 -7.07 -8.69 7.33
CA ALA A 9 -6.31 -8.72 6.08
C ALA A 9 -5.34 -7.53 5.97
N GLY A 10 -5.70 -6.35 6.49
CA GLY A 10 -4.82 -5.18 6.53
C GLY A 10 -3.58 -5.41 7.40
N ILE A 11 -3.75 -5.97 8.60
CA ILE A 11 -2.62 -6.32 9.48
C ILE A 11 -1.71 -7.35 8.80
N SER A 12 -2.30 -8.38 8.18
CA SER A 12 -1.56 -9.38 7.40
C SER A 12 -0.75 -8.74 6.26
N ALA A 13 -1.34 -7.80 5.53
CA ALA A 13 -0.67 -7.09 4.45
C ALA A 13 0.50 -6.22 4.95
N LEU A 14 0.38 -5.60 6.13
CA LEU A 14 1.47 -4.86 6.77
C LEU A 14 2.66 -5.77 7.14
N LEU A 15 2.41 -7.05 7.40
CA LEU A 15 3.46 -8.04 7.64
C LEU A 15 4.02 -8.68 6.36
N GLY A 16 3.56 -8.23 5.19
CA GLY A 16 4.00 -8.72 3.89
C GLY A 16 3.14 -9.82 3.27
N ILE A 17 2.11 -10.29 3.98
CA ILE A 17 1.17 -11.32 3.49
C ILE A 17 -0.03 -10.61 2.88
N THR A 18 0.01 -10.38 1.57
CA THR A 18 -0.92 -9.50 0.84
C THR A 18 -2.10 -10.21 0.20
N GLU A 19 -2.08 -11.54 0.13
CA GLU A 19 -3.10 -12.41 -0.45
C GLU A 19 -4.50 -12.17 0.14
N PRO A 20 -4.70 -12.17 1.48
CA PRO A 20 -6.04 -11.94 2.04
C PRO A 20 -6.55 -10.52 1.78
N ALA A 21 -5.66 -9.52 1.69
CA ALA A 21 -6.07 -8.14 1.39
C ALA A 21 -6.40 -7.95 -0.10
N MET A 22 -5.55 -8.49 -0.98
CA MET A 22 -5.68 -8.37 -2.42
C MET A 22 -6.94 -9.10 -2.92
N PHE A 23 -7.09 -10.38 -2.55
CA PHE A 23 -8.21 -11.21 -3.01
C PHE A 23 -9.47 -11.03 -2.15
N GLY A 24 -9.33 -10.82 -0.84
CA GLY A 24 -10.47 -10.72 0.07
C GLY A 24 -11.19 -9.37 0.03
N VAL A 25 -10.49 -8.28 -0.32
CA VAL A 25 -11.04 -6.91 -0.28
C VAL A 25 -10.78 -6.13 -1.57
N ASN A 26 -9.52 -5.96 -1.97
CA ASN A 26 -9.16 -5.02 -3.03
C ASN A 26 -9.77 -5.39 -4.40
N LEU A 27 -9.59 -6.64 -4.84
CA LEU A 27 -10.12 -7.12 -6.12
C LEU A 27 -11.64 -7.28 -6.09
N LYS A 28 -12.21 -7.64 -4.94
CA LYS A 28 -13.67 -7.75 -4.75
C LYS A 28 -14.38 -6.41 -5.00
N LEU A 29 -13.79 -5.31 -4.54
CA LEU A 29 -14.34 -3.97 -4.67
C LEU A 29 -13.80 -3.20 -5.89
N ARG A 30 -12.69 -3.65 -6.48
CA ARG A 30 -11.95 -3.09 -7.63
C ARG A 30 -11.39 -1.67 -7.44
N TYR A 31 -12.15 -0.73 -6.87
CA TYR A 31 -11.68 0.62 -6.61
C TYR A 31 -10.53 0.72 -5.58
N PRO A 32 -10.45 -0.09 -4.50
CA PRO A 32 -9.29 -0.04 -3.60
C PRO A 32 -8.04 -0.61 -4.25
N PHE A 33 -8.20 -1.53 -5.20
CA PHE A 33 -7.09 -2.09 -5.96
C PHE A 33 -6.41 -1.03 -6.82
N ILE A 34 -7.19 -0.17 -7.48
CA ILE A 34 -6.66 0.97 -8.25
C ILE A 34 -5.89 1.92 -7.33
N GLY A 35 -6.44 2.24 -6.16
CA GLY A 35 -5.75 3.06 -5.16
C GLY A 35 -4.42 2.44 -4.73
N ALA A 36 -4.40 1.14 -4.46
CA ALA A 36 -3.19 0.42 -4.09
C ALA A 36 -2.11 0.45 -5.18
N ILE A 37 -2.48 0.31 -6.46
CA ILE A 37 -1.53 0.39 -7.59
C ILE A 37 -0.93 1.80 -7.71
N VAL A 38 -1.75 2.84 -7.63
CA VAL A 38 -1.28 4.23 -7.75
C VAL A 38 -0.38 4.60 -6.57
N GLY A 39 -0.77 4.20 -5.35
CA GLY A 39 0.05 4.40 -4.16
C GLY A 39 1.39 3.69 -4.23
N SER A 40 1.39 2.40 -4.59
CA SER A 40 2.63 1.62 -4.69
C SER A 40 3.54 2.14 -5.82
N GLY A 41 2.99 2.57 -6.95
CA GLY A 41 3.75 3.17 -8.04
C GLY A 41 4.48 4.45 -7.61
N ILE A 42 3.79 5.38 -6.95
CA ILE A 42 4.38 6.66 -6.54
C ILE A 42 5.36 6.47 -5.37
N GLY A 43 5.03 5.63 -4.39
CA GLY A 43 5.96 5.30 -3.30
C GLY A 43 7.23 4.63 -3.81
N SER A 44 7.11 3.70 -4.76
CA SER A 44 8.26 3.03 -5.38
C SER A 44 9.10 4.01 -6.22
N ALA A 45 8.46 4.95 -6.92
CA ALA A 45 9.17 5.98 -7.67
C ALA A 45 10.00 6.89 -6.74
N TYR A 46 9.47 7.27 -5.57
CA TYR A 46 10.22 8.00 -4.54
C TYR A 46 11.44 7.21 -4.05
N ILE A 47 11.25 5.94 -3.66
CA ILE A 47 12.33 5.06 -3.18
C ILE A 47 13.42 4.89 -4.25
N ALA A 48 13.01 4.73 -5.52
CA ALA A 48 13.92 4.64 -6.65
C ALA A 48 14.71 5.94 -6.89
N PHE A 49 14.06 7.10 -6.77
CA PHE A 49 14.70 8.41 -6.94
C PHE A 49 15.82 8.64 -5.90
N PHE A 50 15.58 8.28 -4.64
CA PHE A 50 16.57 8.37 -3.56
C PHE A 50 17.58 7.21 -3.55
N LYS A 51 17.54 6.32 -4.55
CA LYS A 51 18.45 5.18 -4.70
C LYS A 51 18.53 4.30 -3.44
N VAL A 52 17.41 4.14 -2.75
CA VAL A 52 17.32 3.26 -1.57
C VAL A 52 17.51 1.82 -2.04
N LYS A 53 18.57 1.15 -1.56
CA LYS A 53 18.91 -0.21 -1.97
C LYS A 53 18.61 -1.22 -0.87
N ALA A 54 18.01 -2.34 -1.27
CA ALA A 54 17.97 -3.54 -0.44
C ALA A 54 19.32 -4.27 -0.54
N ILE A 55 19.89 -4.65 0.59
CA ILE A 55 21.16 -5.41 0.68
C ILE A 55 20.88 -6.92 0.62
N ALA A 56 19.69 -7.34 1.06
CA ALA A 56 19.26 -8.72 1.04
C ALA A 56 17.82 -8.84 0.49
N LEU A 57 17.49 -10.00 -0.07
CA LEU A 57 16.11 -10.44 -0.15
C LEU A 57 15.64 -10.69 1.28
N GLY A 58 14.91 -9.74 1.85
CA GLY A 58 14.36 -9.93 3.18
C GLY A 58 12.86 -9.69 3.22
N THR A 59 12.36 -9.52 4.45
CA THR A 59 10.93 -9.55 4.77
C THR A 59 10.15 -8.46 4.01
N ALA A 60 8.92 -8.78 3.59
CA ALA A 60 8.03 -7.82 2.95
C ALA A 60 7.23 -7.02 3.98
N GLY A 61 6.69 -5.86 3.59
CA GLY A 61 5.85 -5.03 4.46
C GLY A 61 6.66 -4.15 5.43
N LEU A 62 6.12 -3.89 6.61
CA LEU A 62 6.76 -3.09 7.66
C LEU A 62 8.15 -3.61 8.03
N PRO A 63 8.38 -4.93 8.23
CA PRO A 63 9.70 -5.45 8.60
C PRO A 63 10.77 -5.31 7.51
N GLY A 64 10.40 -4.92 6.29
CA GLY A 64 11.33 -4.83 5.15
C GLY A 64 12.46 -3.82 5.33
N PHE A 65 12.35 -2.87 6.27
CA PHE A 65 13.42 -1.94 6.59
C PHE A 65 14.73 -2.65 7.03
N ILE A 66 14.64 -3.85 7.63
CA ILE A 66 15.80 -4.66 8.04
C ILE A 66 16.67 -5.03 6.83
N SER A 67 16.05 -5.11 5.64
CA SER A 67 16.72 -5.46 4.39
C SER A 67 17.32 -4.24 3.68
N ILE A 68 17.04 -3.02 4.16
CA ILE A 68 17.44 -1.76 3.52
C ILE A 68 18.78 -1.30 4.06
N ASN A 69 19.63 -0.82 3.14
CA ASN A 69 20.90 -0.21 3.50
C ASN A 69 20.67 1.07 4.32
N PRO A 70 21.19 1.18 5.56
CA PRO A 70 21.01 2.38 6.38
C PRO A 70 21.85 3.57 5.90
N VAL A 71 22.85 3.36 5.03
CA VAL A 71 23.72 4.42 4.50
C VAL A 71 22.89 5.45 3.73
N HIS A 72 23.28 6.73 3.81
CA HIS A 72 22.57 7.86 3.21
C HIS A 72 21.09 7.97 3.61
N ALA A 73 20.78 7.69 4.88
CA ALA A 73 19.42 7.77 5.42
C ALA A 73 18.41 6.84 4.71
N GLY A 74 18.87 5.69 4.21
CA GLY A 74 18.01 4.73 3.49
C GLY A 74 16.79 4.26 4.28
N TRP A 75 16.89 4.11 5.61
CA TRP A 75 15.75 3.79 6.47
C TRP A 75 14.72 4.91 6.52
N LEU A 76 15.16 6.17 6.59
CA LEU A 76 14.26 7.33 6.59
C LEU A 76 13.50 7.40 5.26
N HIS A 77 14.22 7.28 4.14
CA HIS A 77 13.59 7.29 2.82
C HIS A 77 12.66 6.09 2.59
N TYR A 78 12.95 4.92 3.17
CA TYR A 78 12.06 3.77 3.15
C TYR A 78 10.73 4.07 3.86
N PHE A 79 10.78 4.57 5.10
CA PHE A 79 9.57 4.91 5.84
C PHE A 79 8.79 6.05 5.17
N VAL A 80 9.47 7.07 4.64
CA VAL A 80 8.82 8.16 3.89
C VAL A 80 8.13 7.62 2.64
N GLY A 81 8.80 6.77 1.86
CA GLY A 81 8.20 6.15 0.67
C GLY A 81 6.98 5.28 1.01
N MET A 82 7.03 4.56 2.13
CA MET A 82 5.91 3.76 2.63
C MET A 82 4.73 4.65 3.07
N THR A 83 4.99 5.74 3.77
CA THR A 83 3.97 6.73 4.15
C THR A 83 3.34 7.38 2.92
N ILE A 84 4.14 7.76 1.91
CA ILE A 84 3.66 8.31 0.65
C ILE A 84 2.72 7.31 -0.05
N SER A 85 3.15 6.05 -0.16
CA SER A 85 2.34 4.97 -0.76
C SER A 85 0.99 4.81 -0.04
N PHE A 86 1.01 4.82 1.30
CA PHE A 86 -0.18 4.65 2.13
C PHE A 86 -1.15 5.83 1.98
N ILE A 87 -0.65 7.07 2.05
CA ILE A 87 -1.48 8.29 1.93
C ILE A 87 -2.13 8.35 0.54
N ILE A 88 -1.36 8.10 -0.52
CA ILE A 88 -1.88 8.12 -1.89
C ILE A 88 -2.92 7.01 -2.08
N ALA A 89 -2.63 5.79 -1.62
CA ALA A 89 -3.56 4.68 -1.76
C ALA A 89 -4.90 4.96 -1.06
N ILE A 90 -4.88 5.52 0.15
CA ILE A 90 -6.09 5.94 0.86
C ILE A 90 -6.80 7.06 0.10
N THR A 91 -6.07 8.08 -0.34
CA THR A 91 -6.65 9.26 -0.99
C THR A 91 -7.38 8.87 -2.28
N VAL A 92 -6.72 8.11 -3.16
CA VAL A 92 -7.30 7.61 -4.41
C VAL A 92 -8.49 6.69 -4.12
N THR A 93 -8.36 5.77 -3.15
CA THR A 93 -9.45 4.87 -2.76
C THR A 93 -10.68 5.64 -2.25
N LEU A 94 -10.51 6.68 -1.45
CA LEU A 94 -11.61 7.50 -0.94
C LEU A 94 -12.30 8.29 -2.05
N ILE A 95 -11.53 8.86 -2.99
CA ILE A 95 -12.08 9.57 -4.15
C ILE A 95 -12.90 8.61 -5.02
N LEU A 96 -12.36 7.44 -5.35
CA LEU A 96 -13.05 6.45 -6.17
C LEU A 96 -14.26 5.84 -5.46
N SER A 97 -14.16 5.61 -4.15
CA SER A 97 -15.28 5.13 -3.32
C SER A 97 -16.46 6.10 -3.36
N LYS A 98 -16.20 7.42 -3.18
CA LYS A 98 -17.24 8.46 -3.27
C LYS A 98 -17.85 8.53 -4.67
N ARG A 99 -17.04 8.42 -5.73
CA ARG A 99 -17.54 8.39 -7.12
C ARG A 99 -18.43 7.18 -7.39
N LYS A 100 -18.08 6.00 -6.87
CA LYS A 100 -18.90 4.79 -7.02
C LYS A 100 -20.22 4.92 -6.25
N ALA A 101 -20.17 5.40 -5.00
CA ALA A 101 -21.35 5.63 -4.18
C ALA A 101 -22.32 6.61 -4.84
N ASN A 102 -21.82 7.71 -5.43
CA ASN A 102 -22.67 8.65 -6.15
C ASN A 102 -23.29 8.06 -7.42
N LYS A 103 -22.60 7.11 -8.08
CA LYS A 103 -23.11 6.46 -9.29
C LYS A 103 -24.27 5.50 -8.97
N GLU A 104 -24.19 4.77 -7.86
CA GLU A 104 -25.25 3.87 -7.38
C GLU A 104 -26.49 4.60 -6.83
N VAL A 105 -26.40 5.90 -6.52
CA VAL A 105 -27.54 6.72 -6.04
C VAL A 105 -28.29 7.37 -7.21
N VAL A 106 -27.66 7.48 -8.37
CA VAL A 106 -28.22 8.13 -9.57
C VAL A 106 -28.83 7.12 -10.54
N GLU A 107 -28.39 5.85 -10.49
CA GLU A 107 -29.05 4.69 -11.14
C GLU A 107 -30.21 4.15 -10.28
#